data_AF-A0A9P9WCK8-F1
#
_entry.id   AF-A0A9P9WCK8-F1
#
_cell.length_a   1.000
_cell.length_b   1.000
_cell.length_c   1.000
_cell.angle_alpha   90.00
_cell.angle_beta   90.00
_cell.angle_gamma   90.00
#
_symmetry.space_group_name_H-M   'P 1'
#
loop_
_entity.id
_entity.type
_entity.pdbx_description
1 polymer ?
#
loop_
_entity_poly.entity_id
_entity_poly.type
_entity_poly.pdbx_seq_one_letter_code
_entity_poly.pdbx_strand_id
1 'polypeptide(L)'
;MASNEEILPGPGTAPILRLTLECPTKISRDSEEKYLKFNVTYEGTSDTNAEDAPPITFHKYGVMGEEKLSLYQLRNGEWTECLTEQDEYGGCSGFALLDAPPLLVKVGEDEQFLSLGRGESVVVHQRTIPKKFPEDAKPGDRFRVGLRGAHVEWWNWGGRQSHANTEVYLPCWRVGRVVNPPTPDYDSILCPETKNDGRLKMVLHVSDPVEFTLA
;
A
#
# COMPACT_ATOMS: atom_id res chain seq x y z
N MET A 1 -4.71 -17.42 -36.09
CA MET A 1 -5.09 -16.91 -34.76
C MET A 1 -4.38 -15.57 -34.62
N ALA A 2 -5.12 -14.47 -34.68
CA ALA A 2 -4.52 -13.14 -34.49
C ALA A 2 -4.19 -13.00 -32.99
N SER A 3 -2.94 -12.71 -32.68
CA SER A 3 -2.54 -12.19 -31.37
C SER A 3 -3.31 -10.89 -31.14
N ASN A 4 -4.22 -10.87 -30.17
CA ASN A 4 -4.76 -9.62 -29.65
C ASN A 4 -3.57 -8.87 -29.04
N GLU A 5 -3.00 -7.93 -29.78
CA GLU A 5 -2.06 -6.96 -29.22
C GLU A 5 -2.88 -6.06 -28.29
N GLU A 6 -2.59 -6.15 -27.00
CA GLU A 6 -3.19 -5.32 -25.96
C GLU A 6 -2.75 -3.86 -26.21
N ILE A 7 -3.67 -3.01 -26.66
CA ILE A 7 -3.37 -1.61 -26.93
C ILE A 7 -3.17 -0.91 -25.58
N LEU A 8 -1.93 -0.56 -25.27
CA LEU A 8 -1.60 0.15 -24.05
C LEU A 8 -1.99 1.63 -24.13
N PRO A 9 -2.33 2.29 -23.01
CA PRO A 9 -2.65 3.71 -22.98
C PRO A 9 -1.43 4.56 -23.35
N GLY A 10 -1.68 5.76 -23.89
CA GLY A 10 -0.63 6.66 -24.37
C GLY A 10 0.32 7.18 -23.27
N PRO A 11 1.49 7.72 -23.65
CA PRO A 11 2.46 8.31 -22.74
C PRO A 11 1.90 9.61 -22.13
N GLY A 12 1.18 9.48 -21.03
CA GLY A 12 0.42 10.57 -20.41
C GLY A 12 -0.74 10.10 -19.54
N THR A 13 -1.10 8.82 -19.63
CA THR A 13 -2.18 8.23 -18.85
C THR A 13 -1.63 7.47 -17.64
N ALA A 14 -2.26 7.68 -16.48
CA ALA A 14 -1.94 6.97 -15.24
C ALA A 14 -3.15 6.13 -14.78
N PRO A 15 -2.92 4.95 -14.19
CA PRO A 15 -4.00 4.19 -13.56
C PRO A 15 -4.51 4.89 -12.31
N ILE A 16 -5.78 4.64 -12.03
CA ILE A 16 -6.50 5.14 -10.87
C ILE A 16 -6.82 3.94 -9.98
N LEU A 17 -6.30 3.97 -8.76
CA LEU A 17 -6.66 3.02 -7.70
C LEU A 17 -7.53 3.71 -6.66
N ARG A 18 -8.47 2.96 -6.10
CA ARG A 18 -9.15 3.28 -4.86
C ARG A 18 -8.63 2.39 -3.74
N LEU A 19 -8.24 3.01 -2.64
CA LEU A 19 -7.85 2.34 -1.41
C LEU A 19 -8.97 2.51 -0.38
N THR A 20 -9.55 1.40 0.07
CA THR A 20 -10.54 1.37 1.15
C THR A 20 -10.00 0.64 2.36
N LEU A 21 -10.39 1.12 3.54
CA LEU A 21 -10.14 0.45 4.80
C LEU A 21 -11.38 -0.35 5.20
N GLU A 22 -11.16 -1.49 5.83
CA GLU A 22 -12.21 -2.26 6.50
C GLU A 22 -11.73 -2.68 7.88
N CYS A 23 -12.56 -2.45 8.90
CA CYS A 23 -12.32 -2.94 10.25
C CYS A 23 -13.60 -3.51 10.87
N PRO A 24 -13.48 -4.36 11.91
CA PRO A 24 -14.61 -4.72 12.75
C PRO A 24 -15.25 -3.47 13.36
N THR A 25 -16.59 -3.47 13.49
CA THR A 25 -17.33 -2.36 14.11
C THR A 25 -17.22 -2.35 15.64
N LYS A 26 -16.81 -3.47 16.24
CA LYS A 26 -16.56 -3.62 17.67
C LYS A 26 -15.24 -4.32 17.89
N ILE A 27 -14.41 -3.78 18.78
CA ILE A 27 -13.07 -4.29 19.06
C ILE A 27 -12.88 -4.37 20.56
N SER A 28 -12.53 -5.55 21.08
CA SER A 28 -12.13 -5.70 22.49
C SER A 28 -10.62 -5.52 22.66
N ARG A 29 -10.17 -5.02 23.80
CA ARG A 29 -8.73 -4.96 24.16
C ARG A 29 -8.04 -6.33 24.17
N ASP A 30 -8.78 -7.41 24.31
CA ASP A 30 -8.21 -8.77 24.43
C ASP A 30 -8.50 -9.66 23.21
N SER A 31 -9.30 -9.18 22.25
CA SER A 31 -9.62 -9.96 21.04
C SER A 31 -8.41 -10.12 20.12
N GLU A 32 -8.31 -11.27 19.46
CA GLU A 32 -7.37 -11.56 18.39
C GLU A 32 -7.87 -11.04 17.02
N GLU A 33 -9.17 -10.76 16.87
CA GLU A 33 -9.80 -10.28 15.64
C GLU A 33 -9.72 -8.75 15.50
N LYS A 34 -8.50 -8.21 15.52
CA LYS A 34 -8.24 -6.76 15.47
C LYS A 34 -7.67 -6.31 14.14
N TYR A 35 -8.17 -6.85 13.04
CA TYR A 35 -7.53 -6.61 11.76
C TYR A 35 -8.16 -5.46 10.99
N LEU A 36 -7.34 -4.46 10.67
CA LEU A 36 -7.59 -3.50 9.61
C LEU A 36 -7.16 -4.13 8.28
N LYS A 37 -8.09 -4.24 7.35
CA LYS A 37 -7.82 -4.70 5.98
C LYS A 37 -7.72 -3.50 5.07
N PHE A 38 -6.75 -3.57 4.16
CA PHE A 38 -6.51 -2.59 3.11
C PHE A 38 -6.96 -3.22 1.81
N ASN A 39 -8.05 -2.73 1.24
CA ASN A 39 -8.56 -3.19 -0.04
C ASN A 39 -8.20 -2.19 -1.11
N VAL A 40 -7.65 -2.68 -2.22
CA VAL A 40 -7.34 -1.86 -3.39
C VAL A 40 -8.23 -2.31 -4.53
N THR A 41 -8.91 -1.34 -5.14
CA THR A 41 -9.72 -1.51 -6.34
C THR A 41 -9.10 -0.74 -7.50
N TYR A 42 -8.98 -1.35 -8.66
CA TYR A 42 -8.52 -0.66 -9.87
C TYR A 42 -9.70 -0.05 -10.64
N GLU A 43 -9.76 1.28 -10.73
CA GLU A 43 -10.91 2.00 -11.32
C GLU A 43 -10.79 2.19 -12.84
N GLY A 44 -9.59 2.00 -13.39
CA GLY A 44 -9.25 2.23 -14.80
C GLY A 44 -8.30 3.41 -14.95
N THR A 45 -8.44 4.16 -16.05
CA THR A 45 -7.60 5.34 -16.33
C THR A 45 -8.46 6.60 -16.48
N SER A 46 -7.84 7.77 -16.41
CA SER A 46 -8.55 9.05 -16.59
C SER A 46 -9.04 9.29 -18.02
N ASP A 47 -8.38 8.69 -19.03
CA ASP A 47 -8.49 9.10 -20.43
C ASP A 47 -9.15 8.05 -21.34
N THR A 48 -9.27 6.80 -20.89
CA THR A 48 -9.92 5.72 -21.65
C THR A 48 -11.42 5.66 -21.37
N ASN A 49 -12.24 5.35 -22.37
CA ASN A 49 -13.59 4.85 -22.12
C ASN A 49 -13.48 3.70 -21.11
N ALA A 50 -14.23 3.80 -20.03
CA ALA A 50 -13.97 3.02 -18.82
C ALA A 50 -13.98 1.50 -19.05
N GLU A 51 -14.57 0.97 -20.12
CA GLU A 51 -14.65 -0.48 -20.34
C GLU A 51 -13.36 -1.13 -20.88
N ASP A 52 -12.45 -0.38 -21.52
CA ASP A 52 -11.29 -0.95 -22.22
C ASP A 52 -9.95 -0.73 -21.49
N ALA A 53 -9.98 -0.33 -20.22
CA ALA A 53 -8.74 -0.08 -19.47
C ALA A 53 -7.95 -1.39 -19.29
N PRO A 54 -6.67 -1.46 -19.74
CA PRO A 54 -5.90 -2.68 -19.60
C PRO A 54 -5.59 -2.96 -18.13
N PRO A 55 -5.39 -4.24 -17.76
CA PRO A 55 -4.87 -4.61 -16.47
C PRO A 55 -3.61 -3.84 -16.10
N ILE A 56 -3.37 -3.74 -14.81
CA ILE A 56 -2.16 -3.18 -14.25
C ILE A 56 -1.46 -4.20 -13.39
N THR A 57 -0.15 -4.03 -13.23
CA THR A 57 0.62 -4.68 -12.18
C THR A 57 1.35 -3.63 -11.37
N PHE A 58 1.27 -3.70 -10.05
CA PHE A 58 1.83 -2.70 -9.17
C PHE A 58 2.47 -3.30 -7.92
N HIS A 59 3.39 -2.54 -7.34
CA HIS A 59 4.12 -2.95 -6.15
C HIS A 59 3.36 -2.57 -4.87
N LYS A 60 2.95 -3.56 -4.06
CA LYS A 60 2.05 -3.36 -2.92
C LYS A 60 2.67 -2.64 -1.73
N TYR A 61 4.00 -2.51 -1.67
CA TYR A 61 4.71 -1.80 -0.58
C TYR A 61 4.28 -0.34 -0.45
N GLY A 62 4.01 0.34 -1.56
CA GLY A 62 3.63 1.76 -1.54
C GLY A 62 2.33 2.05 -0.78
N VAL A 63 1.47 1.03 -0.66
CA VAL A 63 0.23 1.07 0.11
C VAL A 63 0.50 0.90 1.63
N MET A 64 1.68 0.42 2.03
CA MET A 64 2.02 -0.03 3.39
C MET A 64 2.54 1.02 4.38
N GLY A 65 2.67 2.30 4.04
CA GLY A 65 3.35 3.24 4.93
C GLY A 65 2.71 3.31 6.33
N GLU A 66 3.28 2.63 7.33
CA GLU A 66 2.72 2.53 8.69
C GLU A 66 2.66 3.90 9.38
N GLU A 67 3.59 4.78 9.02
CA GLU A 67 3.64 6.20 9.41
C GLU A 67 2.44 7.03 8.89
N LYS A 68 1.55 6.40 8.12
CA LYS A 68 0.40 7.06 7.50
C LYS A 68 -0.93 6.59 8.09
N LEU A 69 -0.96 5.73 9.10
CA LEU A 69 -2.19 5.42 9.83
C LEU A 69 -2.35 6.33 11.04
N SER A 70 -3.54 6.91 11.21
CA SER A 70 -3.90 7.70 12.38
C SER A 70 -5.09 7.08 13.10
N LEU A 71 -4.97 6.96 14.42
CA LEU A 71 -6.05 6.59 15.31
C LEU A 71 -6.61 7.86 15.97
N TYR A 72 -7.92 8.02 15.94
CA TYR A 72 -8.62 9.12 16.61
C TYR A 72 -9.64 8.54 17.59
N GLN A 73 -9.84 9.24 18.70
CA GLN A 73 -10.88 8.95 19.69
C GLN A 73 -11.88 10.10 19.72
N LEU A 74 -13.16 9.79 19.78
CA LEU A 74 -14.20 10.79 19.97
C LEU A 74 -14.22 11.23 21.44
N ARG A 75 -13.82 12.48 21.71
CA ARG A 75 -13.83 13.08 23.05
C ARG A 75 -14.64 14.37 23.01
N ASN A 76 -15.61 14.50 23.92
CA ASN A 76 -16.46 15.71 24.02
C ASN A 76 -17.12 16.14 22.70
N GLY A 77 -17.41 15.20 21.80
CA GLY A 77 -18.00 15.47 20.48
C GLY A 77 -17.01 15.76 19.35
N GLU A 78 -15.71 15.78 19.63
CA GLU A 78 -14.65 16.06 18.66
C GLU A 78 -13.69 14.87 18.51
N TRP A 79 -13.18 14.67 17.30
CA TRP A 79 -12.19 13.63 17.02
C TRP A 79 -10.81 14.13 17.42
N THR A 80 -10.24 13.55 18.47
CA THR A 80 -8.89 13.85 18.94
C THR A 80 -7.96 12.74 18.51
N GLU A 81 -6.82 13.10 17.89
CA GLU A 81 -5.82 12.11 17.51
C GLU A 81 -5.20 11.47 18.75
N CYS A 82 -5.15 10.14 18.74
CA CYS A 82 -4.40 9.37 19.72
C CYS A 82 -2.93 9.40 19.28
N LEU A 83 -2.09 10.12 20.02
CA LEU A 83 -0.65 10.02 19.84
C LEU A 83 -0.23 8.60 20.17
N THR A 84 0.15 7.84 19.16
CA THR A 84 0.78 6.53 19.38
C THR A 84 2.26 6.79 19.60
N GLU A 85 2.85 6.25 20.66
CA GLU A 85 4.31 6.33 20.92
C GLU A 85 5.20 5.80 19.77
N GLN A 86 4.61 5.23 18.72
CA GLN A 86 5.30 4.99 17.43
C GLN A 86 5.72 6.27 16.71
N ASP A 87 5.17 7.44 17.08
CA ASP A 87 5.61 8.74 16.56
C ASP A 87 6.98 9.16 17.10
N GLU A 88 7.45 8.55 18.21
CA GLU A 88 8.74 8.86 18.83
C GLU A 88 9.87 7.95 18.30
N TYR A 89 9.52 6.75 17.85
CA TYR A 89 10.40 5.84 17.13
C TYR A 89 9.63 5.30 15.94
N GLY A 90 9.69 6.03 14.82
CA GLY A 90 9.14 5.62 13.53
C GLY A 90 9.42 4.14 13.31
N GLY A 91 8.38 3.40 12.91
CA GLY A 91 8.23 1.94 12.94
C GLY A 91 9.26 1.09 12.18
N CYS A 92 10.54 1.45 12.22
CA CYS A 92 11.63 0.52 12.10
C CYS A 92 11.61 -0.38 13.35
N SER A 93 10.89 -1.50 13.25
CA SER A 93 11.14 -2.66 14.09
C SER A 93 12.57 -3.13 13.83
N GLY A 94 13.52 -2.52 14.54
CA GLY A 94 14.94 -2.80 14.48
C GLY A 94 15.65 -2.08 13.32
N PHE A 95 16.70 -1.34 13.66
CA PHE A 95 17.85 -1.18 12.78
C PHE A 95 18.46 -2.56 12.58
N ALA A 96 17.85 -3.39 11.74
CA ALA A 96 18.54 -4.55 11.23
C ALA A 96 19.58 -3.97 10.26
N LEU A 97 20.85 -3.97 10.67
CA LEU A 97 21.98 -3.76 9.76
C LEU A 97 21.98 -4.91 8.76
N LEU A 98 21.11 -4.79 7.76
CA LEU A 98 20.92 -5.78 6.71
C LEU A 98 21.82 -5.37 5.55
N ASP A 99 23.11 -5.64 5.69
CA ASP A 99 24.13 -5.39 4.66
C ASP A 99 24.04 -6.34 3.45
N ALA A 100 22.94 -7.09 3.33
CA ALA A 100 22.72 -7.97 2.19
C ALA A 100 22.30 -7.16 0.95
N PRO A 101 22.83 -7.50 -0.24
CA PRO A 101 22.54 -6.76 -1.47
C PRO A 101 21.04 -6.89 -1.86
N PRO A 102 20.52 -5.94 -2.65
CA PRO A 102 19.18 -6.04 -3.22
C PRO A 102 18.96 -7.35 -3.98
N LEU A 103 17.74 -7.87 -3.91
CA LEU A 103 17.32 -9.10 -4.58
C LEU A 103 16.73 -8.76 -5.94
N LEU A 104 17.26 -9.40 -6.99
CA LEU A 104 16.61 -9.41 -8.30
C LEU A 104 15.39 -10.33 -8.23
N VAL A 105 14.22 -9.78 -8.55
CA VAL A 105 12.96 -10.53 -8.56
C VAL A 105 12.24 -10.36 -9.89
N LYS A 106 11.48 -11.39 -10.26
CA LYS A 106 10.58 -11.34 -11.41
C LYS A 106 9.21 -10.84 -10.97
N VAL A 107 8.75 -9.74 -11.58
CA VAL A 107 7.46 -9.12 -11.27
C VAL A 107 6.30 -10.09 -11.46
N GLY A 108 6.34 -10.89 -12.53
CA GLY A 108 5.31 -11.89 -12.82
C GLY A 108 5.28 -13.08 -11.86
N GLU A 109 6.23 -13.21 -10.92
CA GLU A 109 6.35 -14.36 -10.02
C GLU A 109 6.34 -13.96 -8.53
N ASP A 110 6.81 -12.76 -8.18
CA ASP A 110 6.95 -12.32 -6.80
C ASP A 110 5.64 -11.76 -6.18
N GLU A 111 5.35 -12.15 -4.94
CA GLU A 111 4.12 -11.81 -4.21
C GLU A 111 4.00 -10.33 -3.79
N GLN A 112 5.08 -9.56 -3.90
CA GLN A 112 5.04 -8.11 -3.65
C GLN A 112 4.39 -7.34 -4.80
N PHE A 113 4.20 -7.99 -5.96
CA PHE A 113 3.53 -7.42 -7.12
C PHE A 113 2.15 -8.04 -7.28
N LEU A 114 1.15 -7.18 -7.45
CA LEU A 114 -0.24 -7.57 -7.64
C LEU A 114 -0.72 -7.08 -8.98
N SER A 115 -1.46 -7.93 -9.69
CA SER A 115 -2.12 -7.57 -10.93
C SER A 115 -3.62 -7.45 -10.71
N LEU A 116 -4.23 -6.42 -11.29
CA LEU A 116 -5.67 -6.20 -11.26
C LEU A 116 -6.17 -5.83 -12.65
N GLY A 117 -7.24 -6.49 -13.08
CA GLY A 117 -8.14 -6.00 -14.12
C GLY A 117 -9.05 -4.89 -13.58
N ARG A 118 -9.67 -4.13 -14.47
CA ARG A 118 -10.55 -3.04 -14.05
C ARG A 118 -11.74 -3.59 -13.24
N GLY A 119 -12.06 -2.91 -12.14
CA GLY A 119 -13.13 -3.26 -11.22
C GLY A 119 -12.73 -4.38 -10.25
N GLU A 120 -11.63 -5.08 -10.49
CA GLU A 120 -11.12 -6.07 -9.55
C GLU A 120 -10.63 -5.38 -8.28
N SER A 121 -10.83 -6.08 -7.17
CA SER A 121 -10.45 -5.63 -5.84
C SER A 121 -9.71 -6.73 -5.10
N VAL A 122 -8.69 -6.37 -4.34
CA VAL A 122 -7.90 -7.32 -3.55
C VAL A 122 -7.54 -6.72 -2.19
N VAL A 123 -7.53 -7.58 -1.17
CA VAL A 123 -6.92 -7.24 0.13
C VAL A 123 -5.41 -7.25 -0.08
N VAL A 124 -4.79 -6.06 -0.11
CA VAL A 124 -3.34 -5.94 -0.29
C VAL A 124 -2.59 -6.20 1.01
N HIS A 125 -3.19 -5.82 2.15
CA HIS A 125 -2.60 -5.93 3.48
C HIS A 125 -3.65 -6.17 4.55
N GLN A 126 -3.23 -6.87 5.60
CA GLN A 126 -3.97 -7.02 6.84
C GLN A 126 -3.04 -6.64 7.99
N ARG A 127 -3.48 -5.69 8.83
CA ARG A 127 -2.70 -5.17 9.96
C ARG A 127 -3.51 -5.23 11.24
N THR A 128 -2.84 -5.47 12.35
CA THR A 128 -3.49 -5.33 13.65
C THR A 128 -3.70 -3.84 13.93
N ILE A 129 -4.92 -3.46 14.29
CA ILE A 129 -5.25 -2.12 14.76
C ILE A 129 -4.36 -1.81 15.98
N PRO A 130 -3.80 -0.59 16.09
CA PRO A 130 -2.83 -0.25 17.13
C PRO A 130 -3.27 -0.77 18.51
N LYS A 131 -2.41 -1.58 19.13
CA LYS A 131 -2.73 -2.24 20.42
C LYS A 131 -2.79 -1.23 21.58
N LYS A 132 -2.13 -0.08 21.43
CA LYS A 132 -2.03 0.97 22.45
C LYS A 132 -3.18 1.96 22.29
N PHE A 133 -4.36 1.57 22.74
CA PHE A 133 -5.42 2.54 23.05
C PHE A 133 -4.97 3.45 24.20
N PRO A 134 -5.48 4.69 24.28
CA PRO A 134 -5.27 5.54 25.46
C PRO A 134 -5.59 4.78 26.77
N GLU A 135 -4.80 5.02 27.82
CA GLU A 135 -4.98 4.32 29.11
C GLU A 135 -6.38 4.56 29.70
N ASP A 136 -6.95 5.74 29.47
CA ASP A 136 -8.27 6.15 29.92
C ASP A 136 -9.43 5.65 29.03
N ALA A 137 -9.15 4.93 27.94
CA ALA A 137 -10.18 4.45 27.04
C ALA A 137 -11.05 3.34 27.66
N LYS A 138 -12.37 3.46 27.55
CA LYS A 138 -13.36 2.59 28.20
C LYS A 138 -14.26 1.88 27.19
N PRO A 139 -14.85 0.72 27.55
CA PRO A 139 -15.91 0.12 26.76
C PRO A 139 -17.00 1.14 26.43
N GLY A 140 -17.40 1.21 25.15
CA GLY A 140 -18.33 2.20 24.60
C GLY A 140 -17.66 3.40 23.92
N ASP A 141 -16.36 3.62 24.14
CA ASP A 141 -15.63 4.68 23.44
C ASP A 141 -15.59 4.43 21.93
N ARG A 142 -15.71 5.52 21.15
CA ARG A 142 -15.67 5.48 19.70
C ARG A 142 -14.31 5.88 19.18
N PHE A 143 -13.81 5.08 18.27
CA PHE A 143 -12.54 5.28 17.59
C PHE A 143 -12.74 5.36 16.09
N ARG A 144 -11.81 6.05 15.44
CA ARG A 144 -11.74 6.21 14.00
C ARG A 144 -10.31 5.97 13.54
N VAL A 145 -10.14 5.18 12.48
CA VAL A 145 -8.84 4.93 11.86
C VAL A 145 -8.88 5.41 10.42
N GLY A 146 -7.92 6.27 10.07
CA GLY A 146 -7.80 6.84 8.74
C GLY A 146 -6.37 6.74 8.22
N LEU A 147 -6.23 6.91 6.91
CA LEU A 147 -4.94 7.04 6.25
C LEU A 147 -4.63 8.52 6.00
N ARG A 148 -3.47 8.99 6.49
CA ARG A 148 -2.89 10.29 6.18
C ARG A 148 -2.32 10.38 4.77
N GLY A 149 -2.15 9.23 4.11
CA GLY A 149 -1.78 9.15 2.70
C GLY A 149 -1.36 7.74 2.31
N ALA A 150 -1.29 7.49 1.01
CA ALA A 150 -0.70 6.29 0.43
C ALA A 150 -0.17 6.63 -0.96
N HIS A 151 0.81 5.88 -1.46
CA HIS A 151 1.43 6.18 -2.75
C HIS A 151 2.03 4.92 -3.35
N VAL A 152 1.74 4.62 -4.60
CA VAL A 152 2.35 3.49 -5.30
C VAL A 152 3.49 4.00 -6.17
N GLU A 153 4.71 3.59 -5.85
CA GLU A 153 5.92 4.10 -6.51
C GLU A 153 6.26 3.36 -7.79
N TRP A 154 5.92 2.07 -7.87
CA TRP A 154 6.17 1.23 -9.04
C TRP A 154 4.88 0.61 -9.53
N TRP A 155 4.61 0.78 -10.83
CA TRP A 155 3.55 0.09 -11.55
C TRP A 155 3.89 0.00 -13.04
N ASN A 156 3.21 -0.91 -13.75
CA ASN A 156 3.26 -1.01 -15.20
C ASN A 156 1.93 -1.57 -15.75
N TRP A 157 1.67 -1.34 -17.04
CA TRP A 157 0.52 -1.91 -17.73
C TRP A 157 0.72 -3.39 -18.03
N GLY A 158 -0.38 -4.14 -17.99
CA GLY A 158 -0.42 -5.57 -18.22
C GLY A 158 -0.57 -6.36 -16.93
N GLY A 159 -1.09 -7.59 -17.09
CA GLY A 159 -1.21 -8.54 -16.00
C GLY A 159 0.08 -9.30 -15.72
N ARG A 160 -0.01 -10.24 -14.78
CA ARG A 160 1.12 -11.07 -14.31
C ARG A 160 1.87 -11.77 -15.45
N GLN A 161 1.14 -12.27 -16.45
CA GLN A 161 1.71 -12.95 -17.62
C GLN A 161 2.53 -11.99 -18.50
N SER A 162 2.05 -10.75 -18.70
CA SER A 162 2.75 -9.70 -19.46
C SER A 162 4.09 -9.29 -18.82
N HIS A 163 4.27 -9.62 -17.53
CA HIS A 163 5.49 -9.32 -16.77
C HIS A 163 6.26 -10.55 -16.31
N ALA A 164 6.06 -11.71 -16.94
CA ALA A 164 6.81 -12.94 -16.63
C ALA A 164 8.35 -12.76 -16.75
N ASN A 165 8.80 -11.87 -17.64
CA ASN A 165 10.21 -11.57 -17.86
C ASN A 165 10.61 -10.15 -17.39
N THR A 166 9.73 -9.45 -16.68
CA THR A 166 10.07 -8.14 -16.11
C THR A 166 10.83 -8.35 -14.82
N GLU A 167 12.06 -7.83 -14.76
CA GLU A 167 12.92 -7.95 -13.59
C GLU A 167 13.14 -6.60 -12.92
N VAL A 168 13.09 -6.60 -11.59
CA VAL A 168 13.29 -5.42 -10.74
C VAL A 168 14.07 -5.80 -9.49
N TYR A 169 14.70 -4.82 -8.86
CA TYR A 169 15.40 -5.04 -7.59
C TYR A 169 14.51 -4.60 -6.43
N LEU A 170 14.42 -5.45 -5.40
CA LEU A 170 13.86 -5.12 -4.09
C LEU A 170 14.97 -5.14 -3.04
N PRO A 171 14.82 -4.44 -1.90
CA PRO A 171 15.72 -4.61 -0.77
C PRO A 171 15.79 -6.07 -0.30
N CYS A 172 16.85 -6.44 0.43
CA CYS A 172 17.09 -7.83 0.80
C CYS A 172 16.00 -8.43 1.72
N TRP A 173 15.21 -7.60 2.40
CA TRP A 173 14.03 -8.00 3.16
C TRP A 173 12.71 -7.98 2.35
N ARG A 174 12.77 -7.74 1.03
CA ARG A 174 11.67 -7.67 0.04
C ARG A 174 10.55 -6.67 0.30
N VAL A 175 10.51 -6.07 1.49
CA VAL A 175 9.48 -5.13 1.95
C VAL A 175 10.06 -3.72 1.90
N GLY A 176 10.19 -3.18 0.68
CA GLY A 176 10.79 -1.86 0.46
C GLY A 176 10.68 -1.43 -1.00
N ARG A 177 10.96 -0.16 -1.29
CA ARG A 177 10.82 0.46 -2.62
C ARG A 177 11.47 -0.38 -3.73
N VAL A 178 10.94 -0.30 -4.95
CA VAL A 178 11.68 -0.83 -6.12
C VAL A 178 12.90 0.05 -6.37
N VAL A 179 14.07 -0.56 -6.38
CA VAL A 179 15.35 0.14 -6.41
C VAL A 179 16.03 -0.02 -7.77
N ASN A 180 16.92 0.92 -8.09
CA ASN A 180 17.89 0.70 -9.15
C ASN A 180 18.85 -0.42 -8.75
N PRO A 181 19.43 -1.16 -9.72
CA PRO A 181 20.48 -2.14 -9.42
C PRO A 181 21.54 -1.51 -8.50
N PRO A 182 22.10 -2.28 -7.55
CA PRO A 182 23.06 -1.76 -6.60
C PRO A 182 24.25 -1.12 -7.35
N THR A 183 24.43 0.18 -7.15
CA THR A 183 25.72 0.83 -7.39
C THR A 183 26.61 0.59 -6.16
N PRO A 184 27.94 0.57 -6.31
CA PRO A 184 28.85 0.27 -5.20
C PRO A 184 28.88 1.32 -4.08
N ASP A 185 28.10 2.40 -4.16
CA ASP A 185 28.01 3.45 -3.16
C ASP A 185 26.89 3.16 -2.13
N TYR A 186 27.28 2.96 -0.88
CA TYR A 186 26.37 2.58 0.20
C TYR A 186 25.24 3.60 0.47
N ASP A 187 25.47 4.88 0.19
CA ASP A 187 24.47 5.95 0.37
C ASP A 187 23.30 5.86 -0.63
N SER A 188 23.52 5.31 -1.83
CA SER A 188 22.44 5.03 -2.80
C SER A 188 21.60 3.82 -2.41
N ILE A 189 22.13 2.93 -1.56
CA ILE A 189 21.46 1.72 -1.08
C ILE A 189 20.45 2.05 0.02
N LEU A 190 20.73 3.08 0.84
CA LEU A 190 19.85 3.48 1.94
C LEU A 190 18.67 4.34 1.48
N CYS A 191 18.81 5.10 0.40
CA CYS A 191 17.75 5.94 -0.19
C CYS A 191 17.73 5.84 -1.72
N PRO A 192 17.40 4.66 -2.27
CA PRO A 192 17.44 4.42 -3.69
C PRO A 192 16.41 5.29 -4.42
N GLU A 193 16.83 5.90 -5.52
CA GLU A 193 15.89 6.49 -6.48
C GLU A 193 14.93 5.41 -6.99
N THR A 194 13.64 5.71 -6.96
CA THR A 194 12.61 4.77 -7.36
C THR A 194 12.62 4.61 -8.88
N LYS A 195 12.69 3.36 -9.35
CA LYS A 195 12.62 3.08 -10.78
C LYS A 195 11.17 3.07 -11.24
N ASN A 196 10.66 4.17 -11.79
CA ASN A 196 9.34 4.18 -12.46
C ASN A 196 9.43 4.38 -13.99
N ASP A 197 10.63 4.27 -14.58
CA ASP A 197 10.91 4.41 -16.02
C ASP A 197 10.22 5.61 -16.70
N GLY A 198 10.12 6.74 -16.00
CA GLY A 198 9.45 7.95 -16.52
C GLY A 198 7.92 7.86 -16.59
N ARG A 199 7.30 6.76 -16.14
CA ARG A 199 5.84 6.65 -16.01
C ARG A 199 5.32 7.66 -14.98
N LEU A 200 4.10 8.13 -15.22
CA LEU A 200 3.42 9.01 -14.28
C LEU A 200 3.18 8.29 -12.95
N LYS A 201 3.10 9.07 -11.87
CA LYS A 201 2.65 8.54 -10.59
C LYS A 201 1.19 8.11 -10.72
N MET A 202 0.90 6.95 -10.15
CA MET A 202 -0.45 6.44 -10.07
C MET A 202 -1.32 7.37 -9.22
N VAL A 203 -2.58 7.55 -9.63
CA VAL A 203 -3.57 8.27 -8.83
C VAL A 203 -4.15 7.31 -7.81
N LEU A 204 -4.13 7.69 -6.53
CA LEU A 204 -4.66 6.87 -5.45
C LEU A 204 -5.72 7.65 -4.68
N HIS A 205 -6.97 7.23 -4.82
CA HIS A 205 -8.11 7.73 -4.06
C HIS A 205 -8.20 6.98 -2.73
N VAL A 206 -7.93 7.66 -1.63
CA VAL A 206 -8.06 7.10 -0.29
C VAL A 206 -9.48 7.36 0.20
N SER A 207 -10.17 6.31 0.67
CA SER A 207 -11.52 6.42 1.22
C SER A 207 -11.57 7.17 2.54
N ASP A 208 -12.79 7.48 2.97
CA ASP A 208 -13.02 7.99 4.31
C ASP A 208 -12.48 7.04 5.39
N PRO A 209 -12.10 7.58 6.57
CA PRO A 209 -11.74 6.78 7.73
C PRO A 209 -12.86 5.81 8.15
N VAL A 210 -12.47 4.69 8.73
CA VAL A 210 -13.39 3.70 9.31
C VAL A 210 -13.54 3.90 10.81
N GLU A 211 -14.70 3.53 11.36
CA GLU A 211 -15.02 3.70 12.77
C GLU A 211 -15.32 2.38 13.47
N PHE A 212 -15.00 2.31 14.76
CA PHE A 212 -15.36 1.18 15.61
C PHE A 212 -15.60 1.63 17.05
N THR A 213 -16.25 0.77 17.82
CA THR A 213 -16.47 0.94 19.27
C THR A 213 -15.58 -0.01 20.05
N LEU A 214 -14.97 0.48 21.12
CA LEU A 214 -14.25 -0.36 22.07
C LEU A 214 -15.27 -1.20 22.87
N ALA A 215 -15.12 -2.52 22.83
CA ALA A 215 -15.98 -3.48 23.52
C ALA A 215 -15.48 -3.78 24.93
#